data_AF-A0A3D3MET5-F1
#
_entry.id   AF-A0A3D3MET5-F1
#
_cell.length_a   1.000
_cell.length_b   1.000
_cell.length_c   1.000
_cell.angle_alpha   90.00
_cell.angle_beta   90.00
_cell.angle_gamma   90.00
#
_symmetry.space_group_name_H-M   'P 1'
#
loop_
_entity.id
_entity.type
_entity.pdbx_description
1 polymer ?
#
loop_
_entity_poly.entity_id
_entity_poly.type
_entity_poly.pdbx_seq_one_letter_code
_entity_poly.pdbx_strand_id
1 'polypeptide(L)'
;MASEKENPTAETKKEINDFVPEGYYVFEKSFGDLNKDGLKDCILVIKKIDPQNIITDENRGKLDRNRRGIIVLFKTDKGYELASENNTCFSSENEEGGNYYAPELMVYEEKGNLNIHYAHGRYGYWKYIFRYQNSDFELIGYENSSNTGPVVNNTTRINFSTKKMLTQENTNEAAESGDEVFKKEWSNIKIDKLFTLSGIKDFDELEMWSMYRK
;
A
#
# COMPACT_ATOMS: atom_id res chain seq x y z
N MET A 1 8.34 44.59 -1.54
CA MET A 1 9.17 43.54 -0.90
C MET A 1 8.22 42.41 -0.56
N ALA A 2 8.27 41.31 -1.32
CA ALA A 2 7.44 40.14 -1.06
C ALA A 2 8.14 39.32 0.04
N SER A 3 7.42 39.00 1.11
CA SER A 3 7.90 38.13 2.17
C SER A 3 7.96 36.69 1.65
N GLU A 4 9.16 36.11 1.59
CA GLU A 4 9.37 34.68 1.42
C GLU A 4 8.69 33.96 2.60
N LYS A 5 7.75 33.08 2.29
CA LYS A 5 7.24 32.12 3.28
C LYS A 5 8.31 31.06 3.44
N GLU A 6 8.99 31.04 4.58
CA GLU A 6 9.79 29.89 5.00
C GLU A 6 8.87 28.66 5.03
N ASN A 7 9.16 27.67 4.18
CA ASN A 7 8.58 26.34 4.33
C ASN A 7 9.14 25.74 5.63
N PRO A 8 8.30 25.08 6.46
CA PRO A 8 8.79 24.42 7.65
C PRO A 8 9.84 23.37 7.25
N THR A 9 11.08 23.55 7.71
CA THR A 9 12.13 22.53 7.61
C THR A 9 11.66 21.27 8.34
N ALA A 10 11.67 20.13 7.66
CA ALA A 10 11.36 18.84 8.26
C ALA A 10 12.28 18.59 9.47
N GLU A 11 11.71 18.14 10.58
CA GLU A 11 12.49 17.86 11.79
C GLU A 11 13.34 16.59 11.58
N THR A 12 14.65 16.75 11.53
CA THR A 12 15.59 15.61 11.49
C THR A 12 15.70 15.01 12.88
N LYS A 13 15.38 13.72 13.03
CA LYS A 13 15.60 12.97 14.29
C LYS A 13 16.63 11.87 14.07
N LYS A 14 17.37 11.50 15.12
CA LYS A 14 18.43 10.49 15.00
C LYS A 14 17.87 9.08 14.96
N GLU A 15 16.88 8.81 15.81
CA GLU A 15 16.30 7.49 15.98
C GLU A 15 14.94 7.38 15.30
N ILE A 16 14.71 6.21 14.68
CA ILE A 16 13.46 5.91 13.96
C ILE A 16 12.25 5.91 14.91
N ASN A 17 12.45 5.45 16.15
CA ASN A 17 11.38 5.37 17.16
C ASN A 17 10.86 6.75 17.56
N ASP A 18 11.64 7.82 17.38
CA ASP A 18 11.21 9.18 17.72
C ASP A 18 10.11 9.69 16.77
N PHE A 19 9.86 9.00 15.66
CA PHE A 19 8.77 9.28 14.72
C PHE A 19 7.49 8.50 15.03
N VAL A 20 7.52 7.50 15.90
CA VAL A 20 6.33 6.71 16.22
C VAL A 20 5.44 7.52 17.18
N PRO A 21 4.17 7.80 16.83
CA PRO A 21 3.29 8.58 17.69
C PRO A 21 2.99 7.87 19.01
N GLU A 22 2.71 8.65 20.05
CA GLU A 22 2.22 8.11 21.32
C GLU A 22 0.95 7.29 21.10
N GLY A 23 0.85 6.14 21.78
CA GLY A 23 -0.25 5.20 21.58
C GLY A 23 -0.11 4.29 20.36
N TYR A 24 1.06 4.25 19.72
CA TYR A 24 1.41 3.31 18.66
C TYR A 24 2.69 2.53 19.00
N TYR A 25 2.87 1.38 18.37
CA TYR A 25 4.14 0.64 18.35
C TYR A 25 4.52 0.26 16.92
N VAL A 26 5.81 -0.01 16.69
CA VAL A 26 6.30 -0.53 15.41
C VAL A 26 5.85 -1.99 15.27
N PHE A 27 4.97 -2.25 14.30
CA PHE A 27 4.48 -3.58 13.96
C PHE A 27 5.45 -4.30 13.01
N GLU A 28 5.92 -3.60 11.98
CA GLU A 28 6.87 -4.13 11.01
C GLU A 28 7.83 -3.03 10.54
N LYS A 29 9.00 -3.43 10.08
CA LYS A 29 10.02 -2.54 9.53
C LYS A 29 10.61 -3.11 8.26
N SER A 30 10.67 -2.30 7.21
CA SER A 30 11.39 -2.59 5.98
C SER A 30 12.24 -1.40 5.56
N PHE A 31 13.10 -1.61 4.57
CA PHE A 31 14.06 -0.61 4.11
C PHE A 31 14.23 -0.65 2.60
N GLY A 32 14.56 0.48 2.00
CA GLY A 32 14.94 0.58 0.60
C GLY A 32 15.22 2.02 0.20
N ASP A 33 15.72 2.23 -1.01
CA ASP A 33 16.09 3.57 -1.49
C ASP A 33 14.91 4.17 -2.29
N LEU A 34 14.02 4.89 -1.60
CA LEU A 34 12.76 5.39 -2.14
C LEU A 34 12.90 6.73 -2.87
N ASN A 35 13.93 7.52 -2.53
CA ASN A 35 14.23 8.79 -3.16
C ASN A 35 15.41 8.73 -4.17
N LYS A 36 16.07 7.57 -4.28
CA LYS A 36 17.17 7.26 -5.21
C LYS A 36 18.44 8.06 -4.92
N ASP A 37 18.71 8.36 -3.66
CA ASP A 37 19.94 9.04 -3.21
C ASP A 37 21.06 8.06 -2.83
N GLY A 38 20.80 6.75 -2.87
CA GLY A 38 21.74 5.68 -2.53
C GLY A 38 21.76 5.31 -1.05
N LEU A 39 20.97 5.98 -0.20
CA LEU A 39 20.77 5.64 1.20
C LEU A 39 19.51 4.77 1.35
N LYS A 40 19.52 3.89 2.34
CA LYS A 40 18.35 3.04 2.65
C LYS A 40 17.41 3.78 3.59
N ASP A 41 16.31 4.26 3.04
CA ASP A 41 15.18 4.81 3.76
C ASP A 41 14.50 3.74 4.60
N CYS A 42 13.78 4.19 5.64
CA CYS A 42 13.06 3.32 6.54
C CYS A 42 11.55 3.41 6.28
N ILE A 43 10.90 2.25 6.21
CA ILE A 43 9.45 2.13 6.14
C ILE A 43 8.98 1.42 7.40
N LEU A 44 8.08 2.05 8.14
CA LEU A 44 7.48 1.49 9.34
C LEU A 44 6.02 1.20 9.07
N VAL A 45 5.59 -0.02 9.40
CA VAL A 45 4.18 -0.27 9.69
C VAL A 45 4.01 -0.10 11.20
N ILE A 46 3.13 0.79 11.61
CA ILE A 46 2.81 1.02 13.02
C ILE A 46 1.44 0.44 13.34
N LYS A 47 1.18 0.08 14.59
CA LYS A 47 -0.14 -0.39 15.05
C LYS A 47 -0.58 0.36 16.29
N LYS A 48 -1.85 0.77 16.31
CA LYS A 48 -2.44 1.49 17.45
C LYS A 48 -2.50 0.58 18.67
N ILE A 49 -2.33 1.15 19.85
CA ILE A 49 -2.53 0.50 21.15
C ILE A 49 -3.87 0.98 21.70
N ASP A 50 -4.94 0.22 21.49
CA ASP A 50 -6.26 0.52 22.04
C ASP A 50 -6.89 -0.75 22.62
N PRO A 51 -7.04 -0.83 23.96
CA PRO A 51 -7.68 -1.98 24.59
C PRO A 51 -9.13 -2.20 24.14
N GLN A 52 -9.81 -1.17 23.61
CA GLN A 52 -11.17 -1.30 23.12
C GLN A 52 -11.28 -2.12 21.83
N ASN A 53 -10.20 -2.21 21.05
CA ASN A 53 -10.14 -3.02 19.83
C ASN A 53 -9.53 -4.40 20.07
N ILE A 54 -9.37 -4.80 21.32
CA ILE A 54 -8.98 -6.15 21.68
C ILE A 54 -10.25 -6.95 21.96
N ILE A 55 -10.55 -7.92 21.10
CA ILE A 55 -11.75 -8.74 21.19
C ILE A 55 -11.42 -10.18 21.58
N THR A 56 -12.43 -10.91 22.05
CA THR A 56 -12.35 -12.37 22.21
C THR A 56 -13.21 -13.01 21.13
N ASP A 57 -12.55 -13.64 20.17
CA ASP A 57 -13.18 -14.49 19.16
C ASP A 57 -13.42 -15.90 19.71
N GLU A 58 -14.56 -16.50 19.35
CA GLU A 58 -14.96 -17.82 19.86
C GLU A 58 -13.99 -18.94 19.49
N ASN A 59 -13.34 -18.84 18.32
CA ASN A 59 -12.48 -19.89 17.77
C ASN A 59 -10.99 -19.55 17.85
N ARG A 60 -10.65 -18.26 17.69
CA ARG A 60 -9.28 -17.75 17.61
C ARG A 60 -8.77 -17.18 18.94
N GLY A 61 -9.65 -17.03 19.94
CA GLY A 61 -9.32 -16.47 21.23
C GLY A 61 -9.12 -14.95 21.16
N LYS A 62 -8.17 -14.42 21.94
CA LYS A 62 -7.96 -12.97 22.06
C LYS A 62 -7.28 -12.42 20.81
N LEU A 63 -7.93 -11.49 20.11
CA LEU A 63 -7.46 -10.87 18.88
C LEU A 63 -7.27 -9.36 19.06
N ASP A 64 -6.18 -8.83 18.54
CA ASP A 64 -5.92 -7.39 18.45
C ASP A 64 -6.37 -6.85 17.08
N ARG A 65 -7.53 -6.20 17.05
CA ARG A 65 -8.12 -5.57 15.85
C ARG A 65 -7.77 -4.09 15.72
N ASN A 66 -6.74 -3.62 16.41
CA ASN A 66 -6.27 -2.26 16.18
C ASN A 66 -5.82 -2.05 14.73
N ARG A 67 -6.18 -0.88 14.18
CA ARG A 67 -5.72 -0.47 12.85
C ARG A 67 -4.21 -0.22 12.83
N ARG A 68 -3.65 -0.40 11.64
CA ARG A 68 -2.26 -0.17 11.33
C ARG A 68 -2.11 1.08 10.47
N GLY A 69 -0.91 1.63 10.45
CA GLY A 69 -0.53 2.77 9.66
C GLY A 69 0.86 2.60 9.06
N ILE A 70 1.31 3.61 8.35
CA ILE A 70 2.62 3.66 7.72
C ILE A 70 3.33 4.98 8.01
N ILE A 71 4.63 4.88 8.27
CA ILE A 71 5.54 6.03 8.34
C ILE A 71 6.70 5.73 7.40
N VAL A 72 7.01 6.68 6.51
CA VAL A 72 8.16 6.61 5.62
C VAL A 72 9.15 7.69 6.04
N LEU A 73 10.39 7.28 6.28
CA LEU A 73 11.47 8.13 6.76
C LEU A 73 12.64 8.09 5.79
N PHE A 74 13.03 9.24 5.26
CA PHE A 74 14.24 9.33 4.45
C PHE A 74 15.48 9.30 5.32
N LYS A 75 16.46 8.50 4.89
CA LYS A 75 17.73 8.42 5.57
C LYS A 75 18.58 9.63 5.19
N THR A 76 19.23 10.25 6.18
CA THR A 76 20.22 11.31 5.95
C THR A 76 21.50 11.02 6.73
N ASP A 77 22.57 11.76 6.43
CA ASP A 77 23.83 11.70 7.18
C ASP A 77 23.64 12.01 8.67
N LYS A 78 22.64 12.81 9.01
CA LYS A 78 22.38 13.29 10.38
C LYS A 78 21.35 12.45 11.13
N GLY A 79 20.65 11.54 10.46
CA GLY A 79 19.56 10.78 11.07
C GLY A 79 18.52 10.35 10.03
N TYR A 80 17.27 10.67 10.32
CA TYR A 80 16.11 10.42 9.49
C TYR A 80 15.24 11.67 9.42
N GLU A 81 14.51 11.83 8.32
CA GLU A 81 13.52 12.89 8.10
C GLU A 81 12.19 12.30 7.68
N LEU A 82 11.09 12.87 8.16
CA LEU A 82 9.75 12.39 7.82
C LEU A 82 9.43 12.68 6.35
N ALA A 83 9.20 11.64 5.55
CA ALA A 83 8.81 11.75 4.15
C ALA A 83 7.29 11.68 3.95
N SER A 84 6.60 10.79 4.68
CA SER A 84 5.14 10.67 4.69
C SER A 84 4.68 9.91 5.93
N GLU A 85 3.48 10.22 6.40
CA GLU A 85 2.84 9.57 7.54
C GLU A 85 1.35 9.33 7.24
N ASN A 86 0.85 8.15 7.64
CA ASN A 86 -0.57 7.85 7.68
C ASN A 86 -0.85 6.77 8.74
N ASN A 87 -1.41 7.17 9.89
CA ASN A 87 -1.36 6.33 11.09
C ASN A 87 -2.45 5.25 11.16
N THR A 88 -3.47 5.30 10.32
CA THR A 88 -4.64 4.40 10.44
C THR A 88 -5.13 3.80 9.12
N CYS A 89 -4.39 3.96 8.02
CA CYS A 89 -4.87 3.58 6.69
C CYS A 89 -4.99 2.08 6.45
N PHE A 90 -4.36 1.22 7.25
CA PHE A 90 -4.39 -0.22 7.09
C PHE A 90 -5.27 -0.88 8.15
N SER A 91 -5.98 -1.93 7.76
CA SER A 91 -6.74 -2.78 8.67
C SER A 91 -5.85 -3.71 9.48
N SER A 92 -6.38 -4.36 10.51
CA SER A 92 -5.61 -5.31 11.33
C SER A 92 -5.22 -6.56 10.53
N GLU A 93 -4.16 -7.26 10.92
CA GLU A 93 -3.89 -8.63 10.47
C GLU A 93 -4.93 -9.64 10.99
N ASN A 94 -5.76 -9.22 11.96
CA ASN A 94 -6.80 -10.05 12.57
C ASN A 94 -8.21 -9.78 12.04
N GLU A 95 -8.37 -9.10 10.90
CA GLU A 95 -9.67 -8.96 10.27
C GLU A 95 -10.28 -10.30 9.83
N GLU A 96 -11.57 -10.27 9.51
CA GLU A 96 -12.26 -11.40 8.89
C GLU A 96 -11.87 -11.49 7.41
N GLY A 97 -11.38 -12.65 6.97
CA GLY A 97 -11.10 -12.92 5.55
C GLY A 97 -12.31 -13.44 4.77
N GLY A 98 -13.51 -13.38 5.36
CA GLY A 98 -14.72 -13.97 4.80
C GLY A 98 -14.63 -15.49 4.71
N ASN A 99 -14.76 -16.03 3.49
CA ASN A 99 -14.65 -17.48 3.25
C ASN A 99 -13.20 -18.00 3.30
N TYR A 100 -12.22 -17.15 3.60
CA TYR A 100 -10.80 -17.48 3.66
C TYR A 100 -10.04 -16.66 4.73
N TYR A 101 -8.71 -16.66 4.70
CA TYR A 101 -7.90 -15.82 5.59
C TYR A 101 -7.87 -14.37 5.10
N ALA A 102 -7.70 -13.43 6.03
CA ALA A 102 -7.52 -12.02 5.69
C ALA A 102 -6.24 -11.83 4.85
N PRO A 103 -6.26 -11.02 3.79
CA PRO A 103 -5.10 -10.80 2.94
C PRO A 103 -3.86 -10.39 3.74
N GLU A 104 -2.72 -10.98 3.42
CA GLU A 104 -1.44 -10.64 4.02
C GLU A 104 -0.92 -9.33 3.43
N LEU A 105 -0.70 -8.34 4.30
CA LEU A 105 -0.13 -7.05 3.93
C LEU A 105 1.40 -7.14 3.93
N MET A 106 2.01 -6.84 2.79
CA MET A 106 3.46 -6.65 2.63
C MET A 106 3.74 -5.21 2.19
N VAL A 107 4.70 -4.57 2.86
CA VAL A 107 5.11 -3.19 2.58
C VAL A 107 6.60 -3.15 2.30
N TYR A 108 6.98 -2.86 1.06
CA TYR A 108 8.38 -2.94 0.62
C TYR A 108 8.73 -1.93 -0.46
N GLU A 109 10.02 -1.65 -0.58
CA GLU A 109 10.58 -0.89 -1.70
C GLU A 109 10.90 -1.83 -2.87
N GLU A 110 10.55 -1.41 -4.08
CA GLU A 110 11.03 -2.02 -5.31
C GLU A 110 11.29 -0.97 -6.40
N LYS A 111 12.55 -0.89 -6.85
CA LYS A 111 13.02 0.01 -7.93
C LYS A 111 12.74 1.49 -7.65
N GLY A 112 12.92 1.90 -6.40
CA GLY A 112 12.66 3.23 -5.88
C GLY A 112 11.18 3.61 -5.87
N ASN A 113 10.30 2.63 -5.69
CA ASN A 113 8.88 2.85 -5.46
C ASN A 113 8.45 2.08 -4.21
N LEU A 114 7.53 2.66 -3.45
CA LEU A 114 6.91 2.02 -2.29
C LEU A 114 5.74 1.14 -2.78
N ASN A 115 5.75 -0.14 -2.44
CA ASN A 115 4.72 -1.09 -2.79
C ASN A 115 3.92 -1.47 -1.53
N ILE A 116 2.60 -1.33 -1.63
CA ILE A 116 1.63 -1.85 -0.65
C ILE A 116 0.94 -3.03 -1.30
N HIS A 117 1.30 -4.25 -0.91
CA HIS A 117 0.88 -5.49 -1.57
C HIS A 117 0.04 -6.34 -0.61
N TYR A 118 -1.19 -6.63 -1.02
CA TYR A 118 -2.10 -7.53 -0.32
C TYR A 118 -2.15 -8.88 -1.05
N ALA A 119 -1.55 -9.91 -0.45
CA ALA A 119 -1.61 -11.27 -0.97
C ALA A 119 -2.78 -12.05 -0.35
N HIS A 120 -3.63 -12.62 -1.18
CA HIS A 120 -4.81 -13.37 -0.75
C HIS A 120 -4.74 -14.85 -1.21
N GLY A 121 -3.52 -15.38 -1.22
CA GLY A 121 -3.24 -16.79 -1.53
C GLY A 121 -3.85 -17.25 -2.85
N ARG A 122 -4.68 -18.30 -2.76
CA ARG A 122 -5.35 -18.92 -3.91
C ARG A 122 -6.32 -18.01 -4.64
N TYR A 123 -6.69 -16.86 -4.06
CA TYR A 123 -7.59 -15.89 -4.66
C TYR A 123 -6.85 -14.77 -5.41
N GLY A 124 -5.51 -14.74 -5.33
CA GLY A 124 -4.67 -13.78 -6.03
C GLY A 124 -4.19 -12.66 -5.11
N TYR A 125 -4.11 -11.43 -5.63
CA TYR A 125 -3.53 -10.30 -4.91
C TYR A 125 -3.96 -8.95 -5.51
N TRP A 126 -3.77 -7.87 -4.74
CA TRP A 126 -3.74 -6.52 -5.29
C TRP A 126 -2.58 -5.71 -4.70
N LYS A 127 -2.04 -4.78 -5.48
CA LYS A 127 -0.84 -4.02 -5.13
C LYS A 127 -0.97 -2.59 -5.59
N TYR A 128 -0.65 -1.66 -4.69
CA TYR A 128 -0.57 -0.23 -4.95
C TYR A 128 0.90 0.19 -5.01
N ILE A 129 1.25 0.97 -6.04
CA ILE A 129 2.63 1.38 -6.31
C ILE A 129 2.72 2.89 -6.19
N PHE A 130 3.51 3.35 -5.23
CA PHE A 130 3.69 4.76 -4.91
C PHE A 130 5.09 5.24 -5.25
N ARG A 131 5.20 6.49 -5.69
CA ARG A 131 6.48 7.17 -5.90
C ARG A 131 6.50 8.47 -5.13
N TYR A 132 7.63 8.76 -4.51
CA TYR A 132 7.83 10.06 -3.89
C TYR A 132 7.95 11.17 -4.95
N GLN A 133 7.04 12.13 -4.92
CA GLN A 133 7.01 13.31 -5.77
C GLN A 133 6.06 14.36 -5.17
N ASN A 134 6.29 15.64 -5.47
CA ASN A 134 5.46 16.73 -4.93
C ASN A 134 5.33 16.70 -3.39
N SER A 135 6.42 16.33 -2.72
CA SER A 135 6.53 16.25 -1.25
C SER A 135 5.70 15.16 -0.57
N ASP A 136 5.22 14.15 -1.30
CA ASP A 136 4.52 12.98 -0.75
C ASP A 136 4.70 11.75 -1.66
N PHE A 137 4.20 10.59 -1.25
CA PHE A 137 4.10 9.39 -2.06
C PHE A 137 2.80 9.42 -2.87
N GLU A 138 2.89 9.70 -4.17
CA GLU A 138 1.74 9.66 -5.08
C GLU A 138 1.54 8.26 -5.69
N LEU A 139 0.28 7.81 -5.78
CA LEU A 139 -0.11 6.53 -6.36
C LEU A 139 0.08 6.57 -7.88
N ILE A 140 1.11 5.89 -8.37
CA ILE A 140 1.47 5.87 -9.80
C ILE A 140 1.05 4.59 -10.52
N GLY A 141 0.74 3.52 -9.79
CA GLY A 141 0.28 2.27 -10.38
C GLY A 141 -0.57 1.42 -9.46
N TYR A 142 -1.33 0.52 -10.08
CA TYR A 142 -2.13 -0.49 -9.42
C TYR A 142 -2.04 -1.80 -10.20
N GLU A 143 -1.92 -2.91 -9.49
CA GLU A 143 -1.95 -4.25 -10.06
C GLU A 143 -2.94 -5.11 -9.28
N ASN A 144 -3.73 -5.93 -9.96
CA ASN A 144 -4.64 -6.90 -9.37
C ASN A 144 -4.59 -8.20 -10.16
N SER A 145 -4.70 -9.32 -9.44
CA SER A 145 -4.85 -10.66 -10.00
C SER A 145 -5.95 -11.36 -9.23
N SER A 146 -6.97 -11.84 -9.94
CA SER A 146 -7.98 -12.73 -9.40
C SER A 146 -7.68 -14.15 -9.83
N ASN A 147 -7.56 -15.05 -8.86
CA ASN A 147 -7.13 -16.43 -9.10
C ASN A 147 -8.14 -17.44 -8.54
N THR A 148 -8.09 -18.64 -9.10
CA THR A 148 -8.70 -19.85 -8.53
C THR A 148 -7.58 -20.87 -8.33
N GLY A 149 -6.99 -20.89 -7.13
CA GLY A 149 -5.83 -21.73 -6.90
C GLY A 149 -4.64 -21.23 -7.72
N PRO A 150 -3.98 -22.10 -8.50
CA PRO A 150 -2.85 -21.71 -9.34
C PRO A 150 -3.27 -21.08 -10.67
N VAL A 151 -4.58 -21.08 -10.99
CA VAL A 151 -5.11 -20.56 -12.26
C VAL A 151 -5.41 -19.08 -12.12
N VAL A 152 -4.88 -18.25 -13.02
CA VAL A 152 -5.18 -16.82 -13.08
C VAL A 152 -6.43 -16.59 -13.92
N ASN A 153 -7.50 -16.09 -13.31
CA ASN A 153 -8.78 -15.84 -13.99
C ASN A 153 -8.73 -14.51 -14.76
N ASN A 154 -8.30 -13.45 -14.08
CA ASN A 154 -8.15 -12.14 -14.69
C ASN A 154 -7.08 -11.31 -13.97
N THR A 155 -6.52 -10.35 -14.70
CA THR A 155 -5.61 -9.36 -14.12
C THR A 155 -5.96 -7.97 -14.61
N THR A 156 -5.67 -6.99 -13.76
CA THR A 156 -5.79 -5.57 -14.11
C THR A 156 -4.48 -4.88 -13.75
N ARG A 157 -3.95 -4.08 -14.67
CA ARG A 157 -2.79 -3.21 -14.42
C ARG A 157 -3.11 -1.81 -14.86
N ILE A 158 -2.86 -0.84 -13.99
CA ILE A 158 -3.09 0.58 -14.24
C ILE A 158 -1.78 1.32 -14.04
N ASN A 159 -1.47 2.20 -14.97
CA ASN A 159 -0.40 3.18 -14.84
C ASN A 159 -1.05 4.57 -14.84
N PHE A 160 -1.14 5.20 -13.67
CA PHE A 160 -1.81 6.47 -13.49
C PHE A 160 -1.06 7.63 -14.16
N SER A 161 0.27 7.56 -14.26
CA SER A 161 1.08 8.58 -14.95
C SER A 161 0.81 8.64 -16.45
N THR A 162 0.58 7.49 -17.09
CA THR A 162 0.24 7.40 -18.52
C THR A 162 -1.25 7.34 -18.79
N LYS A 163 -2.07 7.26 -17.74
CA LYS A 163 -3.53 7.07 -17.79
C LYS A 163 -3.96 5.86 -18.61
N LYS A 164 -3.13 4.82 -18.62
CA LYS A 164 -3.38 3.57 -19.36
C LYS A 164 -3.70 2.43 -18.42
N MET A 165 -4.59 1.58 -18.89
CA MET A 165 -4.98 0.36 -18.22
C MET A 165 -4.91 -0.81 -19.19
N LEU A 166 -4.47 -1.95 -18.66
CA LEU A 166 -4.50 -3.24 -19.31
C LEU A 166 -5.34 -4.19 -18.45
N THR A 167 -6.36 -4.79 -19.03
CA THR A 167 -7.06 -5.94 -18.46
C THR A 167 -6.73 -7.18 -19.26
N GLN A 168 -6.64 -8.31 -18.54
CA GLN A 168 -6.47 -9.62 -19.15
C GLN A 168 -7.50 -10.56 -18.55
N GLU A 169 -8.22 -11.28 -19.39
CA GLU A 169 -9.22 -12.26 -18.98
C GLU A 169 -8.85 -13.62 -19.57
N ASN A 170 -8.81 -14.65 -18.73
CA ASN A 170 -8.58 -16.02 -19.17
C ASN A 170 -9.83 -16.54 -19.87
N THR A 171 -9.71 -16.86 -21.15
CA THR A 171 -10.79 -17.38 -21.99
C THR A 171 -10.82 -18.91 -22.03
N ASN A 172 -9.86 -19.59 -21.39
CA ASN A 172 -9.86 -21.04 -21.26
C ASN A 172 -10.53 -21.42 -19.93
N GLU A 173 -11.85 -21.71 -20.00
CA GLU A 173 -12.66 -22.07 -18.83
C GLU A 173 -12.22 -23.37 -18.15
N ALA A 174 -11.53 -24.25 -18.90
CA ALA A 174 -11.01 -25.53 -18.41
C ALA A 174 -9.50 -25.47 -18.11
N ALA A 175 -8.92 -24.27 -18.00
CA ALA A 175 -7.50 -24.12 -17.76
C ALA A 175 -7.05 -24.81 -16.47
N GLU A 176 -6.05 -25.66 -16.59
CA GLU A 176 -5.15 -25.96 -15.49
C GLU A 176 -4.03 -24.90 -15.43
N SER A 177 -3.22 -24.93 -14.37
CA SER A 177 -2.13 -23.96 -14.23
C SER A 177 -1.15 -24.07 -15.40
N GLY A 178 -0.91 -22.96 -16.09
CA GLY A 178 -0.06 -22.88 -17.27
C GLY A 178 -0.80 -22.94 -18.60
N ASP A 179 -2.07 -23.36 -18.61
CA ASP A 179 -2.90 -23.46 -19.82
C ASP A 179 -3.77 -22.21 -20.05
N GLU A 180 -3.58 -21.15 -19.26
CA GLU A 180 -4.37 -19.93 -19.37
C GLU A 180 -4.15 -19.23 -20.71
N VAL A 181 -5.25 -18.85 -21.36
CA VAL A 181 -5.24 -18.10 -22.62
C VAL A 181 -5.87 -16.75 -22.38
N PHE A 182 -5.06 -15.69 -22.41
CA PHE A 182 -5.54 -14.35 -22.08
C PHE A 182 -5.98 -13.54 -23.28
N LYS A 183 -7.23 -13.10 -23.27
CA LYS A 183 -7.68 -11.96 -24.07
C LYS A 183 -7.23 -10.68 -23.37
N LYS A 184 -6.58 -9.77 -24.12
CA LYS A 184 -6.05 -8.50 -23.60
C LYS A 184 -6.89 -7.33 -24.10
N GLU A 185 -7.23 -6.41 -23.21
CA GLU A 185 -7.90 -5.16 -23.57
C GLU A 185 -7.14 -3.97 -22.98
N TRP A 186 -6.96 -2.94 -23.81
CA TRP A 186 -6.33 -1.69 -23.41
C TRP A 186 -7.36 -0.59 -23.38
N SER A 187 -7.33 0.22 -22.33
CA SER A 187 -8.21 1.38 -22.19
C SER A 187 -7.46 2.57 -21.58
N ASN A 188 -8.06 3.75 -21.72
CA ASN A 188 -7.61 4.95 -21.03
C ASN A 188 -8.49 5.18 -19.80
N ILE A 189 -7.89 5.66 -18.73
CA ILE A 189 -8.60 6.03 -17.50
C ILE A 189 -8.68 7.55 -17.34
N LYS A 190 -9.70 8.02 -16.64
CA LYS A 190 -9.85 9.42 -16.26
C LYS A 190 -9.44 9.58 -14.79
N ILE A 191 -8.34 10.28 -14.57
CA ILE A 191 -7.88 10.70 -13.25
C ILE A 191 -7.30 12.10 -13.37
N ASP A 192 -7.79 13.01 -12.52
CA ASP A 192 -7.37 14.42 -12.52
C ASP A 192 -6.24 14.66 -11.52
N LYS A 193 -6.28 13.97 -10.38
CA LYS A 193 -5.28 14.05 -9.32
C LYS A 193 -4.94 12.66 -8.79
N LEU A 194 -3.65 12.40 -8.58
CA LEU A 194 -3.19 11.15 -7.96
C LEU A 194 -3.49 11.17 -6.46
N PHE A 195 -3.85 10.01 -5.92
CA PHE A 195 -3.95 9.82 -4.48
C PHE A 195 -2.56 9.92 -3.86
N THR A 196 -2.46 10.58 -2.71
CA THR A 196 -1.24 10.58 -1.90
C THR A 196 -1.38 9.55 -0.79
N LEU A 197 -0.26 8.98 -0.34
CA LEU A 197 -0.23 8.02 0.75
C LEU A 197 -0.83 8.63 2.03
N SER A 198 -0.47 9.87 2.36
CA SER A 198 -1.03 10.60 3.51
C SER A 198 -2.54 10.90 3.38
N GLY A 199 -3.06 10.96 2.16
CA GLY A 199 -4.45 11.34 1.87
C GLY A 199 -5.43 10.17 1.80
N ILE A 200 -4.94 8.93 1.74
CA ILE A 200 -5.78 7.72 1.72
C ILE A 200 -6.33 7.48 3.13
N LYS A 201 -7.65 7.51 3.29
CA LYS A 201 -8.27 7.27 4.61
C LYS A 201 -8.22 5.81 5.01
N ASP A 202 -8.55 4.94 4.07
CA ASP A 202 -8.66 3.51 4.26
C ASP A 202 -8.32 2.79 2.94
N PHE A 203 -7.40 1.84 2.98
CA PHE A 203 -7.06 1.02 1.81
C PHE A 203 -8.16 0.01 1.47
N ASP A 204 -9.00 -0.37 2.42
CA ASP A 204 -10.11 -1.30 2.18
C ASP A 204 -11.24 -0.64 1.38
N GLU A 205 -11.37 0.69 1.48
CA GLU A 205 -12.33 1.49 0.71
C GLU A 205 -11.74 2.05 -0.61
N LEU A 206 -10.46 1.76 -0.90
CA LEU A 206 -9.76 2.31 -2.05
C LEU A 206 -10.11 1.55 -3.34
N GLU A 207 -11.28 1.84 -3.90
CA GLU A 207 -11.73 1.18 -5.13
C GLU A 207 -11.17 1.80 -6.41
N MET A 208 -10.40 1.01 -7.16
CA MET A 208 -9.96 1.41 -8.51
C MET A 208 -11.07 1.26 -9.57
N TRP A 209 -12.17 0.56 -9.25
CA TRP A 209 -13.23 0.25 -10.21
C TRP A 209 -14.06 1.44 -10.68
N SER A 210 -14.15 2.47 -9.85
CA SER A 210 -14.83 3.72 -10.18
C SER A 210 -14.21 4.44 -11.40
N MET A 211 -12.93 4.19 -11.69
CA MET A 211 -12.21 4.81 -12.82
C MET A 211 -12.54 4.20 -14.19
N TYR A 212 -13.36 3.16 -14.24
CA TYR A 212 -13.73 2.44 -15.47
C TYR A 212 -14.99 2.95 -16.15
N ARG A 213 -15.77 3.83 -15.51
CA ARG A 213 -17.03 4.34 -16.10
C ARG A 213 -16.73 5.44 -17.13
N LYS A 214 -17.21 5.21 -18.36
CA LYS A 214 -17.13 6.15 -19.48
C LYS A 214 -17.93 7.43 -19.21
#